data_AF-A0A1J0KUZ4-F1
#
_entry.id   AF-A0A1J0KUZ4-F1
#
_cell.length_a   1.000
_cell.length_b   1.000
_cell.length_c   1.000
_cell.angle_alpha   90.00
_cell.angle_beta   90.00
_cell.angle_gamma   90.00
#
_symmetry.space_group_name_H-M   'P 1'
#
loop_
_entity.id
_entity.type
_entity.pdbx_description
1 polymer ?
#
loop_
_entity_poly.entity_id
_entity_poly.type
_entity_poly.pdbx_seq_one_letter_code
_entity_poly.pdbx_strand_id
1 'polypeptide(L)'
;MNLRKVLISLLLLLLTIEFSYSLGNSYKSQMEEMAKNYAEKKYDRKYKVKRSYDNGLSVVLEEYEGTSWFTSRKVNECTVYLTNVVGTSAINANPTVPNIAGEYNVNDDSCGESIIIPKIKKYIQDSLISKYYTSDKIDFSLKIRSEGEKFDTSNTRYPHSERYFQLYNVGGDWNLNGEEWLEKYKAKIQVNNMSINIYEQPENAENIAKAMEFGYALDKYLHNLTTSHKINGMYIYLYTYNKDYVVKHGGTICYTRLTGDKYYKYLRNYFFTLGDGGYKGYVPITSSNIFELAYITSSNREDNILIKDTKYYQPIKEILDSKLNK
;
A
#
# COMPACT_ATOMS: atom_id res chain seq x y z
N MET A 1 -17.44 27.75 -56.47
CA MET A 1 -16.38 27.12 -55.65
C MET A 1 -16.17 25.70 -56.19
N ASN A 2 -14.99 25.37 -56.73
CA ASN A 2 -14.81 24.12 -57.49
C ASN A 2 -14.89 22.90 -56.56
N LEU A 3 -15.85 21.99 -56.82
CA LEU A 3 -16.07 20.74 -56.10
C LEU A 3 -14.76 19.92 -55.93
N ARG A 4 -13.89 19.96 -56.94
CA ARG A 4 -12.52 19.38 -56.90
C ARG A 4 -11.66 19.93 -55.76
N LYS A 5 -11.68 21.24 -55.51
CA LYS A 5 -10.89 21.86 -54.43
C LYS A 5 -11.41 21.45 -53.05
N VAL A 6 -12.73 21.35 -52.90
CA VAL A 6 -13.37 20.88 -51.65
C VAL A 6 -13.01 19.42 -51.38
N LEU A 7 -13.07 18.55 -52.39
CA LEU A 7 -12.69 17.14 -52.28
C LEU A 7 -11.21 16.96 -51.91
N ILE A 8 -10.29 17.71 -52.52
CA ILE A 8 -8.86 17.65 -52.21
C ILE A 8 -8.60 18.09 -50.75
N SER A 9 -9.22 19.18 -50.31
CA SER A 9 -9.09 19.64 -48.92
C SER A 9 -9.64 18.63 -47.91
N LEU A 10 -10.76 17.95 -48.22
CA LEU A 10 -11.34 16.93 -47.35
C LEU A 10 -10.41 15.70 -47.26
N LEU A 11 -9.81 15.29 -48.37
CA LEU A 11 -8.85 14.19 -48.43
C LEU A 11 -7.58 14.50 -47.63
N LEU A 12 -7.06 15.73 -47.73
CA LEU A 12 -5.92 16.19 -46.93
C LEU A 12 -6.24 16.22 -45.43
N LEU A 13 -7.46 16.61 -45.05
CA LEU A 13 -7.91 16.59 -43.65
C LEU A 13 -8.01 15.15 -43.11
N LEU A 14 -8.57 14.22 -43.89
CA LEU A 14 -8.64 12.81 -43.51
C LEU A 14 -7.26 12.18 -43.37
N LEU A 15 -6.34 12.47 -44.30
CA LEU A 15 -4.95 12.02 -44.23
C LEU A 15 -4.21 12.60 -43.00
N THR A 16 -4.45 13.87 -42.66
CA THR A 16 -3.83 14.47 -41.46
C THR A 16 -4.41 13.91 -40.16
N ILE A 17 -5.71 13.59 -40.11
CA ILE A 17 -6.34 12.92 -38.97
C ILE A 17 -5.78 11.50 -38.81
N GLU A 18 -5.72 10.70 -39.88
CA GLU A 18 -5.16 9.34 -39.83
C GLU A 18 -3.67 9.37 -39.45
N PHE A 19 -2.90 10.28 -40.03
CA PHE A 19 -1.48 10.42 -39.71
C PHE A 19 -1.26 10.82 -38.24
N SER A 20 -2.07 11.74 -37.71
CA SER A 20 -2.02 12.15 -36.30
C SER A 20 -2.41 11.01 -35.36
N TYR A 21 -3.42 10.21 -35.73
CA TYR A 21 -3.87 9.05 -34.95
C TYR A 21 -2.83 7.92 -34.95
N SER A 22 -2.23 7.66 -36.12
CA SER A 22 -1.14 6.67 -36.29
C SER A 22 0.11 7.07 -35.49
N LEU A 23 0.51 8.35 -35.56
CA LEU A 23 1.60 8.87 -34.75
C LEU A 23 1.30 8.74 -33.25
N GLY A 24 0.12 9.14 -32.80
CA GLY A 24 -0.28 9.02 -31.39
C GLY A 24 -0.20 7.60 -30.86
N ASN A 25 -0.66 6.61 -31.64
CA ASN A 25 -0.55 5.19 -31.28
C ASN A 25 0.90 4.66 -31.31
N SER A 26 1.72 5.11 -32.27
CA SER A 26 3.14 4.76 -32.35
C SER A 26 3.92 5.28 -31.15
N TYR A 27 3.72 6.53 -30.75
CA TYR A 27 4.37 7.12 -29.58
C TYR A 27 3.99 6.39 -28.29
N LYS A 28 2.70 6.05 -28.14
CA LYS A 28 2.22 5.27 -27.01
C LYS A 28 2.93 3.91 -26.94
N SER A 29 2.95 3.15 -28.04
CA SER A 29 3.61 1.84 -28.09
C SER A 29 5.11 1.90 -27.77
N GLN A 30 5.82 2.91 -28.28
CA GLN A 30 7.25 3.09 -28.02
C GLN A 30 7.54 3.40 -26.55
N MET A 31 6.76 4.30 -25.95
CA MET A 31 6.91 4.60 -24.53
C MET A 31 6.61 3.36 -23.68
N GLU A 32 5.63 2.53 -24.08
CA GLU A 32 5.25 1.31 -23.35
C GLU A 32 6.40 0.29 -23.35
N GLU A 33 7.03 0.11 -24.50
CA GLU A 33 8.22 -0.73 -24.65
C GLU A 33 9.42 -0.18 -23.87
N MET A 34 9.66 1.14 -23.89
CA MET A 34 10.76 1.76 -23.13
C MET A 34 10.61 1.57 -21.63
N ALA A 35 9.42 1.80 -21.08
CA ALA A 35 9.18 1.63 -19.65
C ALA A 35 9.30 0.16 -19.23
N LYS A 36 8.84 -0.77 -20.07
CA LYS A 36 9.04 -2.21 -19.87
C LYS A 36 10.52 -2.56 -19.89
N ASN A 37 11.25 -2.21 -20.94
CA ASN A 37 12.68 -2.52 -21.10
C ASN A 37 13.52 -1.92 -19.96
N TYR A 38 13.18 -0.72 -19.50
CA TYR A 38 13.82 -0.12 -18.32
C TYR A 38 13.62 -0.99 -17.07
N ALA A 39 12.38 -1.37 -16.78
CA ALA A 39 12.06 -2.18 -15.62
C ALA A 39 12.73 -3.57 -15.71
N GLU A 40 12.66 -4.21 -16.88
CA GLU A 40 13.32 -5.50 -17.13
C GLU A 40 14.83 -5.42 -16.92
N LYS A 41 15.48 -4.40 -17.50
CA LYS A 41 16.92 -4.20 -17.36
C LYS A 41 17.35 -3.85 -15.93
N LYS A 42 16.57 -3.02 -15.23
CA LYS A 42 16.91 -2.54 -13.89
C LYS A 42 16.70 -3.62 -12.84
N TYR A 43 15.61 -4.37 -12.91
CA TYR A 43 15.17 -5.29 -11.86
C TYR A 43 15.37 -6.77 -12.20
N ASP A 44 15.85 -7.07 -13.41
CA ASP A 44 16.08 -8.42 -13.94
C ASP A 44 14.86 -9.34 -13.80
N ARG A 45 13.69 -8.82 -14.22
CA ARG A 45 12.37 -9.47 -14.11
C ARG A 45 11.56 -9.21 -15.35
N LYS A 46 10.55 -10.05 -15.65
CA LYS A 46 9.61 -9.81 -16.75
C LYS A 46 8.48 -8.87 -16.32
N TYR A 47 8.05 -8.00 -17.24
CA TYR A 47 7.01 -7.00 -16.98
C TYR A 47 5.96 -6.97 -18.10
N LYS A 48 4.72 -6.60 -17.74
CA LYS A 48 3.61 -6.40 -18.66
C LYS A 48 3.05 -5.01 -18.53
N VAL A 49 2.92 -4.34 -19.66
CA VAL A 49 2.27 -3.04 -19.69
C VAL A 49 0.76 -3.23 -19.57
N LYS A 50 0.13 -2.53 -18.62
CA LYS A 50 -1.35 -2.58 -18.44
C LYS A 50 -2.04 -1.23 -18.54
N ARG A 51 -1.33 -0.09 -18.50
CA ARG A 51 -2.01 1.22 -18.52
C ARG A 51 -1.14 2.39 -19.01
N SER A 52 -1.65 3.11 -20.01
CA SER A 52 -1.19 4.45 -20.38
C SER A 52 -2.13 5.50 -19.77
N TYR A 53 -1.60 6.57 -19.19
CA TYR A 53 -2.36 7.78 -18.90
C TYR A 53 -1.95 8.89 -19.86
N ASP A 54 -2.81 9.89 -20.07
CA ASP A 54 -2.43 11.04 -20.88
C ASP A 54 -1.25 11.76 -20.18
N ASN A 55 -0.13 11.85 -20.90
CA ASN A 55 1.16 12.43 -20.49
C ASN A 55 2.03 11.59 -19.52
N GLY A 56 1.83 10.28 -19.43
CA GLY A 56 2.79 9.38 -18.78
C GLY A 56 2.35 7.90 -18.79
N LEU A 57 3.30 6.98 -18.67
CA LEU A 57 3.00 5.55 -18.69
C LEU A 57 3.11 4.89 -17.33
N SER A 58 2.38 3.78 -17.15
CA SER A 58 2.50 2.88 -16.01
C SER A 58 2.68 1.44 -16.50
N VAL A 59 3.81 0.83 -16.15
CA VAL A 59 4.12 -0.58 -16.42
C VAL A 59 3.85 -1.42 -15.19
N VAL A 60 3.24 -2.60 -15.36
CA VAL A 60 2.90 -3.52 -14.26
C VAL A 60 3.86 -4.71 -14.29
N LEU A 61 4.28 -5.23 -13.13
CA LEU A 61 5.08 -6.47 -13.07
C LEU A 61 4.27 -7.65 -13.62
N GLU A 62 4.91 -8.57 -14.35
CA GLU A 62 4.33 -9.90 -14.61
C GLU A 62 4.58 -10.79 -13.40
N GLU A 63 3.61 -10.77 -12.49
CA GLU A 63 3.20 -11.90 -11.62
C GLU A 63 1.98 -11.39 -10.86
N TYR A 64 0.80 -11.79 -11.31
CA TYR A 64 -0.46 -11.38 -10.72
C TYR A 64 -0.80 -12.35 -9.58
N GLU A 65 -0.49 -11.98 -8.34
CA GLU A 65 -1.15 -12.58 -7.19
C GLU A 65 -2.14 -11.57 -6.62
N GLY A 66 -3.42 -11.82 -6.87
CA GLY A 66 -4.50 -11.09 -6.21
C GLY A 66 -4.40 -11.35 -4.72
N THR A 67 -3.94 -10.36 -3.95
CA THR A 67 -4.01 -10.41 -2.50
C THR A 67 -4.80 -9.21 -1.99
N SER A 68 -5.65 -9.51 -1.02
CA SER A 68 -6.38 -8.64 -0.09
C SER A 68 -6.82 -7.26 -0.62
N TRP A 69 -8.14 -7.05 -0.63
CA TRP A 69 -8.84 -5.82 -1.01
C TRP A 69 -8.40 -4.54 -0.25
N PHE A 70 -7.64 -4.64 0.85
CA PHE A 70 -7.20 -3.49 1.67
C PHE A 70 -6.04 -2.70 1.04
N THR A 71 -5.29 -3.28 0.11
CA THR A 71 -4.32 -2.54 -0.69
C THR A 71 -4.99 -2.11 -1.99
N SER A 72 -5.42 -0.85 -2.07
CA SER A 72 -5.94 -0.25 -3.31
C SER A 72 -4.96 -0.27 -4.49
N ARG A 73 -3.73 -0.73 -4.26
CA ARG A 73 -2.76 -1.15 -5.29
C ARG A 73 -2.58 -2.66 -5.18
N LYS A 74 -2.72 -3.35 -6.31
CA LYS A 74 -2.40 -4.78 -6.44
C LYS A 74 -0.97 -4.98 -5.93
N VAL A 75 -0.71 -6.04 -5.17
CA VAL A 75 0.57 -6.22 -4.45
C VAL A 75 1.80 -6.20 -5.36
N ASN A 76 1.63 -6.46 -6.66
CA ASN A 76 2.68 -6.41 -7.68
C ASN A 76 2.43 -5.33 -8.76
N GLU A 77 1.52 -4.37 -8.54
CA GLU A 77 1.39 -3.22 -9.45
C GLU A 77 2.35 -2.12 -9.02
N CYS A 78 3.52 -2.12 -9.67
CA CYS A 78 4.39 -0.96 -9.68
C CYS A 78 4.09 -0.06 -10.87
N THR A 79 4.76 1.09 -10.93
CA THR A 79 4.60 2.13 -11.95
C THR A 79 5.97 2.74 -12.21
N VAL A 80 6.39 2.76 -13.48
CA VAL A 80 7.51 3.55 -13.98
C VAL A 80 6.93 4.70 -14.78
N TYR A 81 7.01 5.91 -14.26
CA TYR A 81 6.44 7.10 -14.85
C TYR A 81 7.45 7.84 -15.73
N LEU A 82 7.17 7.91 -17.03
CA LEU A 82 8.03 8.54 -18.05
C LEU A 82 7.43 9.85 -18.58
N THR A 83 8.28 10.85 -18.82
CA THR A 83 7.93 12.07 -19.57
C THR A 83 9.00 12.42 -20.61
N ASN A 84 8.58 13.02 -21.73
CA ASN A 84 9.51 13.55 -22.74
C ASN A 84 10.44 14.63 -22.15
N VAL A 85 11.70 14.57 -22.55
CA VAL A 85 12.73 15.60 -22.28
C VAL A 85 12.52 16.81 -23.20
N VAL A 86 12.00 16.58 -24.41
CA VAL A 86 11.78 17.63 -25.42
C VAL A 86 10.38 18.23 -25.26
N GLY A 87 10.30 19.54 -24.95
CA GLY A 87 9.05 20.31 -24.91
C GLY A 87 8.42 20.51 -23.54
N THR A 88 8.94 19.90 -22.47
CA THR A 88 8.58 20.24 -21.09
C THR A 88 9.84 20.42 -20.26
N SER A 89 9.94 21.54 -19.56
CA SER A 89 10.87 21.79 -18.44
C SER A 89 10.54 20.90 -17.23
N ALA A 90 10.22 19.63 -17.47
CA ALA A 90 9.97 18.63 -16.45
C ALA A 90 11.31 18.31 -15.80
N ILE A 91 11.59 19.05 -14.72
CA ILE A 91 12.60 18.71 -13.72
C ILE A 91 12.38 17.24 -13.37
N ASN A 92 13.41 16.42 -13.54
CA ASN A 92 13.36 15.04 -13.06
C ASN A 92 13.03 15.10 -11.56
N ALA A 93 11.81 14.69 -11.20
CA ALA A 93 11.33 14.76 -9.82
C ALA A 93 12.16 13.89 -8.87
N ASN A 94 12.99 12.99 -9.43
CA ASN A 94 13.95 12.20 -8.68
C ASN A 94 15.31 12.11 -9.43
N PRO A 95 16.27 13.00 -9.13
CA PRO A 95 17.55 13.06 -9.85
C PRO A 95 18.42 11.79 -9.71
N THR A 96 18.06 10.87 -8.80
CA THR A 96 18.73 9.58 -8.67
C THR A 96 18.28 8.55 -9.71
N VAL A 97 17.24 8.85 -10.51
CA VAL A 97 16.75 7.94 -11.55
C VAL A 97 17.30 8.35 -12.92
N PRO A 98 17.98 7.45 -13.66
CA PRO A 98 18.58 7.79 -14.94
C PRO A 98 17.55 8.13 -16.03
N ASN A 99 17.96 8.96 -16.99
CA ASN A 99 17.23 9.20 -18.24
C ASN A 99 17.24 7.93 -19.12
N ILE A 100 16.14 7.66 -19.84
CA ILE A 100 16.04 6.60 -20.83
C ILE A 100 16.27 7.19 -22.23
N ALA A 101 17.30 6.69 -22.92
CA ALA A 101 17.63 7.02 -24.30
C ALA A 101 17.93 8.50 -24.61
N GLY A 102 18.08 9.37 -23.61
CA GLY A 102 18.32 10.81 -23.79
C GLY A 102 17.06 11.61 -24.11
N GLU A 103 15.95 10.94 -24.43
CA GLU A 103 14.70 11.52 -24.89
C GLU A 103 13.61 11.52 -23.81
N TYR A 104 13.74 10.69 -22.76
CA TYR A 104 12.74 10.52 -21.70
C TYR A 104 13.33 10.59 -20.29
N ASN A 105 12.71 11.38 -19.42
CA ASN A 105 12.97 11.37 -17.97
C ASN A 105 12.06 10.35 -17.28
N VAL A 106 12.62 9.59 -16.33
CA VAL A 106 11.84 8.79 -15.38
C VAL A 106 11.59 9.66 -14.15
N ASN A 107 10.36 10.11 -13.93
CA ASN A 107 10.07 10.99 -12.78
C ASN A 107 9.63 10.22 -11.54
N ASP A 108 9.09 9.00 -11.68
CA ASP A 108 8.71 8.15 -10.55
C ASP A 108 8.89 6.66 -10.90
N ASP A 109 9.27 5.86 -9.90
CA ASP A 109 9.49 4.42 -10.01
C ASP A 109 9.11 3.76 -8.67
N SER A 110 7.95 3.11 -8.64
CA SER A 110 7.49 2.39 -7.45
C SER A 110 7.87 0.91 -7.43
N CYS A 111 8.65 0.42 -8.41
CA CYS A 111 8.94 -1.00 -8.54
C CYS A 111 9.85 -1.55 -7.44
N GLY A 112 10.81 -0.76 -6.96
CA GLY A 112 11.59 -1.13 -5.77
C GLY A 112 10.72 -1.41 -4.55
N GLU A 113 9.66 -0.61 -4.31
CA GLU A 113 8.72 -0.80 -3.20
C GLU A 113 7.97 -2.14 -3.36
N SER A 114 7.42 -2.40 -4.55
CA SER A 114 6.69 -3.64 -4.84
C SER A 114 7.57 -4.89 -4.72
N ILE A 115 8.88 -4.78 -4.90
CA ILE A 115 9.81 -5.90 -4.73
C ILE A 115 10.17 -6.10 -3.25
N ILE A 116 10.43 -5.01 -2.51
CA ILE A 116 10.96 -5.12 -1.15
C ILE A 116 9.89 -5.34 -0.09
N ILE A 117 8.70 -4.74 -0.23
CA ILE A 117 7.64 -4.87 0.77
C ILE A 117 7.24 -6.35 0.98
N PRO A 118 7.09 -7.19 -0.05
CA PRO A 118 6.88 -8.64 0.14
C PRO A 118 7.99 -9.32 0.94
N LYS A 119 9.26 -8.96 0.69
CA LYS A 119 10.42 -9.50 1.44
C LYS A 119 10.38 -9.09 2.91
N ILE A 120 10.07 -7.81 3.19
CA ILE A 120 9.89 -7.29 4.56
C ILE A 120 8.71 -7.98 5.25
N LYS A 121 7.58 -8.13 4.57
CA LYS A 121 6.42 -8.85 5.10
C LYS A 121 6.79 -10.29 5.44
N LYS A 122 7.49 -11.00 4.55
CA LYS A 122 7.96 -12.35 4.81
C LYS A 122 8.84 -12.41 6.06
N TYR A 123 9.79 -11.49 6.20
CA TYR A 123 10.65 -11.41 7.38
C TYR A 123 9.86 -11.20 8.68
N ILE A 124 8.90 -10.26 8.71
CA ILE A 124 8.03 -10.01 9.88
C ILE A 124 7.15 -11.24 10.17
N GLN A 125 6.62 -11.88 9.12
CA GLN A 125 5.82 -13.08 9.23
C GLN A 125 6.60 -14.22 9.89
N ASP A 126 7.81 -14.48 9.38
CA ASP A 126 8.65 -15.59 9.82
C ASP A 126 9.20 -15.33 11.24
N SER A 127 9.56 -14.08 11.56
CA SER A 127 10.23 -13.71 12.82
C SER A 127 9.31 -13.51 14.02
N LEU A 128 8.06 -13.09 13.78
CA LEU A 128 7.11 -12.79 14.86
C LEU A 128 5.75 -13.44 14.65
N ILE A 129 5.07 -13.19 13.53
CA ILE A 129 3.66 -13.56 13.38
C ILE A 129 3.46 -15.08 13.45
N SER A 130 4.39 -15.86 12.89
CA SER A 130 4.41 -17.32 12.91
C SER A 130 4.34 -17.92 14.33
N LYS A 131 4.77 -17.18 15.36
CA LYS A 131 4.72 -17.60 16.76
C LYS A 131 3.29 -17.56 17.33
N TYR A 132 2.40 -16.81 16.70
CA TYR A 132 1.01 -16.62 17.15
C TYR A 132 0.00 -17.28 16.22
N TYR A 133 0.19 -17.16 14.90
CA TYR A 133 -0.80 -17.59 13.90
C TYR A 133 -0.12 -18.25 12.69
N THR A 134 -0.79 -19.26 12.13
CA THR A 134 -0.38 -19.90 10.87
C THR A 134 -0.67 -19.00 9.68
N SER A 135 0.13 -19.11 8.62
CA SER A 135 0.07 -18.21 7.45
C SER A 135 -1.23 -18.28 6.65
N ASP A 136 -2.01 -19.36 6.78
CA ASP A 136 -3.33 -19.51 6.15
C ASP A 136 -4.44 -18.76 6.92
N LYS A 137 -4.23 -18.47 8.20
CA LYS A 137 -5.20 -17.79 9.08
C LYS A 137 -4.93 -16.30 9.25
N ILE A 138 -3.83 -15.78 8.72
CA ILE A 138 -3.48 -14.37 8.87
C ILE A 138 -3.08 -13.77 7.53
N ASP A 139 -3.54 -12.56 7.27
CA ASP A 139 -2.92 -11.69 6.29
C ASP A 139 -2.67 -10.31 6.88
N PHE A 140 -1.74 -9.58 6.27
CA PHE A 140 -1.49 -8.21 6.68
C PHE A 140 -1.01 -7.35 5.53
N SER A 141 -1.19 -6.05 5.69
CA SER A 141 -0.65 -5.01 4.84
C SER A 141 0.27 -4.12 5.65
N LEU A 142 1.33 -3.63 5.01
CA LEU A 142 2.34 -2.80 5.63
C LEU A 142 2.66 -1.63 4.70
N LYS A 143 2.71 -0.42 5.25
CA LYS A 143 3.17 0.79 4.57
C LYS A 143 4.30 1.40 5.38
N ILE A 144 5.48 1.47 4.78
CA ILE A 144 6.66 2.14 5.35
C ILE A 144 6.83 3.48 4.64
N ARG A 145 7.26 4.50 5.39
CA ARG A 145 7.59 5.83 4.87
C ARG A 145 9.02 6.18 5.24
N SER A 146 9.67 7.02 4.44
CA SER A 146 10.89 7.68 4.87
C SER A 146 10.59 8.71 5.97
N GLU A 147 11.45 8.81 6.97
CA GLU A 147 11.66 10.03 7.76
C GLU A 147 12.67 10.90 6.98
N GLY A 148 12.28 12.11 6.57
CA GLY A 148 13.17 13.00 5.82
C GLY A 148 12.51 13.77 4.67
N GLU A 149 13.18 14.85 4.26
CA GLU A 149 12.80 15.98 3.39
C GLU A 149 11.42 15.96 2.71
N LYS A 150 10.60 16.96 3.05
CA LYS A 150 9.49 17.39 2.21
C LYS A 150 10.08 17.90 0.90
N PHE A 151 9.89 17.17 -0.19
CA PHE A 151 10.19 17.69 -1.51
C PHE A 151 9.23 18.83 -1.84
N ASP A 152 9.76 19.93 -2.34
CA ASP A 152 8.96 21.04 -2.83
C ASP A 152 8.26 20.62 -4.14
N THR A 153 6.98 20.27 -4.04
CA THR A 153 6.14 19.88 -5.18
C THR A 153 5.49 21.09 -5.87
N SER A 154 5.86 22.33 -5.52
CA SER A 154 5.20 23.55 -6.03
C SER A 154 5.37 23.76 -7.54
N ASN A 155 6.45 23.23 -8.14
CA ASN A 155 6.74 23.36 -9.58
C ASN A 155 6.46 22.10 -10.41
N THR A 156 5.94 21.03 -9.82
CA THR A 156 5.58 19.82 -10.56
C THR A 156 4.12 19.91 -11.02
N ARG A 157 3.89 19.84 -12.34
CA ARG A 157 2.55 19.76 -12.97
C ARG A 157 1.74 18.53 -12.52
N TYR A 158 2.34 17.66 -11.71
CA TYR A 158 1.76 16.42 -11.20
C TYR A 158 1.75 16.44 -9.66
N PRO A 159 0.57 16.36 -9.02
CA PRO A 159 0.41 16.46 -7.57
C PRO A 159 0.78 15.16 -6.82
N HIS A 160 1.64 14.32 -7.37
CA HIS A 160 2.11 13.10 -6.70
C HIS A 160 3.32 13.46 -5.83
N SER A 161 3.08 14.16 -4.72
CA SER A 161 2.77 13.63 -3.38
C SER A 161 4.05 13.45 -2.57
N GLU A 162 4.03 13.98 -1.36
CA GLU A 162 5.04 13.90 -0.29
C GLU A 162 5.43 12.45 0.13
N ARG A 163 5.66 11.50 -0.80
CA ARG A 163 5.47 10.07 -0.55
C ARG A 163 6.54 9.16 -1.17
N TYR A 164 7.41 8.66 -0.30
CA TYR A 164 7.79 7.24 -0.11
C TYR A 164 8.73 6.50 -1.07
N PHE A 165 9.04 6.97 -2.29
CA PHE A 165 9.65 6.05 -3.27
C PHE A 165 11.18 6.02 -3.34
N GLN A 166 11.90 6.98 -2.76
CA GLN A 166 13.35 7.10 -2.99
C GLN A 166 14.15 5.96 -2.34
N LEU A 167 13.91 5.65 -1.06
CA LEU A 167 14.71 4.64 -0.32
C LEU A 167 14.65 3.23 -0.94
N TYR A 168 13.56 2.90 -1.62
CA TYR A 168 13.39 1.59 -2.24
C TYR A 168 14.23 1.39 -3.51
N ASN A 169 14.75 2.47 -4.08
CA ASN A 169 15.42 2.48 -5.39
C ASN A 169 16.89 2.90 -5.33
N VAL A 170 17.40 3.25 -4.15
CA VAL A 170 18.80 3.68 -3.95
C VAL A 170 19.75 2.50 -4.12
N GLY A 171 20.79 2.67 -4.95
CA GLY A 171 21.95 1.77 -4.98
C GLY A 171 21.65 0.30 -5.34
N GLY A 172 20.48 0.00 -5.92
CA GLY A 172 20.07 -1.38 -6.18
C GLY A 172 19.58 -2.13 -4.93
N ASP A 173 19.29 -1.42 -3.83
CA ASP A 173 18.95 -2.03 -2.54
C ASP A 173 17.64 -2.81 -2.51
N TRP A 174 16.81 -2.73 -3.57
CA TRP A 174 15.68 -3.64 -3.79
C TRP A 174 16.13 -5.11 -3.89
N ASN A 175 17.43 -5.38 -4.16
CA ASN A 175 18.02 -6.72 -4.12
C ASN A 175 18.18 -7.29 -2.72
N LEU A 176 18.32 -6.44 -1.70
CA LEU A 176 18.47 -6.86 -0.30
C LEU A 176 17.29 -7.74 0.12
N ASN A 177 17.54 -8.62 1.08
CA ASN A 177 16.45 -9.31 1.76
C ASN A 177 15.71 -8.33 2.71
N GLY A 178 14.57 -8.77 3.27
CA GLY A 178 13.74 -7.90 4.11
C GLY A 178 14.44 -7.41 5.37
N GLU A 179 15.26 -8.25 6.00
CA GLU A 179 16.02 -7.94 7.22
C GLU A 179 17.14 -6.93 6.94
N GLU A 180 17.96 -7.21 5.92
CA GLU A 180 19.08 -6.35 5.50
C GLU A 180 18.59 -4.95 5.14
N TRP A 181 17.47 -4.85 4.41
CA TRP A 181 16.90 -3.57 4.03
C TRP A 181 16.40 -2.79 5.25
N LEU A 182 15.69 -3.44 6.17
CA LEU A 182 15.24 -2.81 7.42
C LEU A 182 16.43 -2.33 8.24
N GLU A 183 17.45 -3.15 8.43
CA GLU A 183 18.64 -2.79 9.20
C GLU A 183 19.41 -1.61 8.58
N LYS A 184 19.53 -1.58 7.24
CA LYS A 184 20.16 -0.48 6.52
C LYS A 184 19.40 0.85 6.67
N TYR A 185 18.07 0.79 6.69
CA TYR A 185 17.21 1.97 6.63
C TYR A 185 16.49 2.30 7.93
N LYS A 186 16.66 1.54 9.01
CA LYS A 186 15.95 1.74 10.29
C LYS A 186 15.99 3.16 10.83
N ALA A 187 17.05 3.92 10.56
CA ALA A 187 17.22 5.31 10.96
C ALA A 187 16.52 6.35 10.09
N LYS A 188 15.95 5.92 8.97
CA LYS A 188 15.35 6.77 7.94
C LYS A 188 13.93 6.34 7.61
N ILE A 189 13.35 5.38 8.33
CA ILE A 189 12.03 4.83 8.02
C ILE A 189 11.13 4.84 9.25
N GLN A 190 9.84 4.97 8.99
CA GLN A 190 8.76 4.89 9.97
C GLN A 190 7.68 3.94 9.44
N VAL A 191 7.03 3.19 10.32
CA VAL A 191 5.85 2.39 9.94
C VAL A 191 4.66 3.32 9.88
N ASN A 192 4.14 3.58 8.69
CA ASN A 192 2.97 4.43 8.60
C ASN A 192 1.69 3.71 8.96
N ASN A 193 1.39 2.60 8.30
CA ASN A 193 0.18 1.86 8.61
C ASN A 193 0.48 0.38 8.49
N MET A 194 0.03 -0.39 9.48
CA MET A 194 -0.06 -1.83 9.41
C MET A 194 -1.49 -2.26 9.72
N SER A 195 -2.07 -3.08 8.86
CA SER A 195 -3.39 -3.68 9.08
C SER A 195 -3.25 -5.18 9.01
N ILE A 196 -3.68 -5.88 10.05
CA ILE A 196 -3.58 -7.32 10.22
C ILE A 196 -5.00 -7.89 10.31
N ASN A 197 -5.30 -8.90 9.50
CA ASN A 197 -6.55 -9.63 9.53
C ASN A 197 -6.28 -11.07 9.93
N ILE A 198 -7.00 -11.55 10.95
CA ILE A 198 -6.86 -12.91 11.47
C ILE A 198 -8.21 -13.60 11.34
N TYR A 199 -8.23 -14.71 10.62
CA TYR A 199 -9.44 -15.42 10.20
C TYR A 199 -9.76 -16.60 11.08
N GLU A 200 -11.03 -17.04 11.02
CA GLU A 200 -11.54 -18.21 11.73
C GLU A 200 -11.25 -18.21 13.24
N GLN A 201 -11.42 -17.05 13.88
CA GLN A 201 -11.27 -16.87 15.30
C GLN A 201 -12.66 -16.83 15.96
N PRO A 202 -13.05 -17.83 16.77
CA PRO A 202 -14.27 -17.74 17.57
C PRO A 202 -14.29 -16.51 18.48
N GLU A 203 -15.45 -15.87 18.64
CA GLU A 203 -15.62 -14.74 19.57
C GLU A 203 -15.63 -15.25 21.02
N ASN A 204 -14.46 -15.26 21.65
CA ASN A 204 -14.28 -15.64 23.05
C ASN A 204 -13.09 -14.90 23.68
N ALA A 205 -13.00 -14.96 25.01
CA ALA A 205 -11.96 -14.26 25.76
C ALA A 205 -10.53 -14.71 25.40
N GLU A 206 -10.33 -16.00 25.12
CA GLU A 206 -9.01 -16.56 24.79
C GLU A 206 -8.45 -15.99 23.49
N ASN A 207 -9.26 -15.95 22.43
CA ASN A 207 -8.84 -15.42 21.14
C ASN A 207 -8.63 -13.91 21.18
N ILE A 208 -9.47 -13.19 21.93
CA ILE A 208 -9.31 -11.75 22.13
C ILE A 208 -8.01 -11.47 22.90
N ALA A 209 -7.77 -12.18 24.00
CA ALA A 209 -6.54 -12.04 24.78
C ALA A 209 -5.29 -12.39 23.96
N LYS A 210 -5.34 -13.47 23.16
CA LYS A 210 -4.25 -13.85 22.24
C LYS A 210 -3.95 -12.73 21.22
N ALA A 211 -4.97 -12.07 20.68
CA ALA A 211 -4.80 -10.98 19.73
C ALA A 211 -4.25 -9.70 20.37
N MET A 212 -4.67 -9.40 21.60
CA MET A 212 -4.11 -8.30 22.39
C MET A 212 -2.63 -8.55 22.73
N GLU A 213 -2.28 -9.76 23.18
CA GLU A 213 -0.90 -10.19 23.41
C GLU A 213 -0.05 -10.08 22.13
N PHE A 214 -0.56 -10.59 21.02
CA PHE A 214 0.07 -10.48 19.71
C PHE A 214 0.29 -9.02 19.32
N GLY A 215 -0.71 -8.15 19.51
CA GLY A 215 -0.60 -6.73 19.20
C GLY A 215 0.45 -6.01 20.03
N TYR A 216 0.53 -6.31 21.32
CA TYR A 216 1.60 -5.80 22.20
C TYR A 216 2.99 -6.26 21.74
N ALA A 217 3.14 -7.54 21.40
CA ALA A 217 4.42 -8.08 20.91
C ALA A 217 4.81 -7.50 19.55
N LEU A 218 3.85 -7.31 18.65
CA LEU A 218 4.04 -6.69 17.34
C LEU A 218 4.44 -5.23 17.47
N ASP A 219 3.79 -4.48 18.36
CA ASP A 219 4.15 -3.11 18.64
C ASP A 219 5.62 -2.97 19.05
N LYS A 220 6.02 -3.74 20.07
CA LYS A 220 7.40 -3.78 20.57
C LYS A 220 8.40 -4.18 19.47
N TYR A 221 8.03 -5.16 18.65
CA TYR A 221 8.89 -5.63 17.56
C TYR A 221 9.09 -4.56 16.49
N LEU A 222 8.03 -3.89 16.05
CA LEU A 222 8.10 -2.84 15.03
C LEU A 222 8.91 -1.63 15.50
N HIS A 223 8.77 -1.23 16.77
CA HIS A 223 9.59 -0.17 17.37
C HIS A 223 11.08 -0.51 17.43
N ASN A 224 11.46 -1.79 17.46
CA ASN A 224 12.86 -2.19 17.38
C ASN A 224 13.40 -2.18 15.94
N LEU A 225 12.52 -2.35 14.95
CA LEU A 225 12.89 -2.35 13.53
C LEU A 225 13.06 -0.94 12.94
N THR A 226 12.51 0.09 13.58
CA THR A 226 12.63 1.47 13.15
C THR A 226 13.19 2.30 14.31
N THR A 227 14.31 3.02 14.13
CA THR A 227 14.76 3.95 15.18
C THR A 227 13.85 5.18 15.25
N SER A 228 13.01 5.37 14.23
CA SER A 228 11.78 6.13 14.32
C SER A 228 10.85 5.48 15.35
N HIS A 229 10.61 6.13 16.49
CA HIS A 229 9.60 5.68 17.45
C HIS A 229 8.15 5.86 16.94
N LYS A 230 7.94 6.03 15.63
CA LYS A 230 6.65 6.40 15.05
C LYS A 230 6.12 5.27 14.19
N ILE A 231 5.23 4.50 14.79
CA ILE A 231 4.18 3.80 14.06
C ILE A 231 3.06 4.84 13.90
N ASN A 232 2.48 5.11 12.71
CA ASN A 232 1.33 6.06 12.62
C ASN A 232 -0.03 5.38 12.79
N GLY A 233 -0.07 4.05 12.69
CA GLY A 233 -1.30 3.29 12.83
C GLY A 233 -1.04 1.79 12.75
N MET A 234 -1.58 1.05 13.70
CA MET A 234 -1.62 -0.40 13.70
C MET A 234 -3.05 -0.85 13.99
N TYR A 235 -3.58 -1.74 13.16
CA TYR A 235 -4.94 -2.24 13.26
C TYR A 235 -4.94 -3.76 13.21
N ILE A 236 -5.46 -4.42 14.25
CA ILE A 236 -5.60 -5.88 14.29
C ILE A 236 -7.07 -6.23 14.30
N TYR A 237 -7.52 -6.96 13.29
CA TYR A 237 -8.89 -7.38 13.11
C TYR A 237 -9.01 -8.89 13.26
N LEU A 238 -9.92 -9.35 14.12
CA LEU A 238 -10.28 -10.76 14.21
C LEU A 238 -11.61 -11.02 13.50
N TYR A 239 -11.67 -12.08 12.71
CA TYR A 239 -12.84 -12.52 11.95
C TYR A 239 -13.24 -13.92 12.42
N THR A 240 -14.53 -14.16 12.63
CA THR A 240 -15.05 -15.52 12.85
C THR A 240 -15.09 -16.34 11.55
N TYR A 241 -15.04 -15.67 10.40
CA TYR A 241 -15.11 -16.26 9.07
C TYR A 241 -13.73 -16.53 8.46
N ASN A 242 -13.70 -17.40 7.44
CA ASN A 242 -12.52 -17.64 6.62
C ASN A 242 -12.22 -16.47 5.66
N LYS A 243 -10.99 -16.46 5.13
CA LYS A 243 -10.48 -15.41 4.24
C LYS A 243 -11.35 -15.20 3.01
N ASP A 244 -11.72 -16.28 2.31
CA ASP A 244 -12.48 -16.19 1.06
C ASP A 244 -13.87 -15.57 1.27
N TYR A 245 -14.52 -15.92 2.38
CA TYR A 245 -15.80 -15.34 2.76
C TYR A 245 -15.68 -13.85 3.02
N VAL A 246 -14.67 -13.42 3.78
CA VAL A 246 -14.41 -12.01 4.10
C VAL A 246 -14.09 -11.21 2.84
N VAL A 247 -13.28 -11.76 1.92
CA VAL A 247 -12.96 -11.12 0.64
C VAL A 247 -14.20 -10.95 -0.22
N LYS A 248 -15.07 -11.98 -0.28
CA LYS A 248 -16.26 -11.99 -1.12
C LYS A 248 -17.38 -11.07 -0.63
N HIS A 249 -17.60 -11.00 0.68
CA HIS A 249 -18.78 -10.32 1.28
C HIS A 249 -18.45 -8.96 1.90
N GLY A 250 -17.29 -8.41 1.54
CA GLY A 250 -16.84 -7.13 2.01
C GLY A 250 -16.01 -7.28 3.28
N GLY A 251 -14.72 -7.04 3.13
CA GLY A 251 -14.15 -6.00 3.94
C GLY A 251 -13.84 -4.84 3.02
N THR A 252 -14.25 -3.63 3.40
CA THR A 252 -13.41 -2.44 3.43
C THR A 252 -14.16 -1.31 4.11
N ILE A 253 -13.48 -0.68 5.06
CA ILE A 253 -13.66 0.73 5.38
C ILE A 253 -13.19 1.51 4.16
N CYS A 254 -14.06 1.71 3.18
CA CYS A 254 -13.89 2.78 2.19
C CYS A 254 -14.84 3.90 2.57
N TYR A 255 -14.31 5.12 2.69
CA TYR A 255 -15.13 6.32 2.73
C TYR A 255 -15.97 6.37 1.45
N THR A 256 -17.27 6.08 1.53
CA THR A 256 -18.21 6.48 0.48
C THR A 256 -18.66 7.90 0.73
N ARG A 257 -18.59 8.70 -0.35
CA ARG A 257 -19.22 10.00 -0.46
C ARG A 257 -20.68 9.92 -0.03
N LEU A 258 -21.07 10.83 0.84
CA LEU A 258 -22.46 11.13 1.21
C LEU A 258 -23.22 11.55 -0.05
N THR A 259 -23.98 10.64 -0.65
CA THR A 259 -25.03 11.01 -1.60
C THR A 259 -26.29 10.25 -1.25
N GLY A 260 -27.21 10.94 -0.56
CA GLY A 260 -28.61 10.55 -0.36
C GLY A 260 -28.85 9.36 0.58
N ASP A 261 -29.18 9.65 1.84
CA ASP A 261 -30.01 8.92 2.85
C ASP A 261 -29.99 7.39 2.94
N LYS A 262 -29.09 6.68 2.27
CA LYS A 262 -28.94 5.23 2.33
C LYS A 262 -27.52 4.88 2.67
N TYR A 263 -27.26 4.69 3.96
CA TYR A 263 -26.10 3.93 4.41
C TYR A 263 -26.25 2.51 3.86
N TYR A 264 -25.40 2.12 2.91
CA TYR A 264 -25.16 0.70 2.71
C TYR A 264 -24.56 0.20 4.02
N LYS A 265 -25.33 -0.60 4.77
CA LYS A 265 -24.86 -1.31 5.95
C LYS A 265 -23.68 -2.18 5.52
N TYR A 266 -22.47 -1.64 5.61
CA TYR A 266 -21.25 -2.41 5.44
C TYR A 266 -21.31 -3.54 6.46
N LEU A 267 -21.37 -4.78 6.01
CA LEU A 267 -21.10 -5.93 6.86
C LEU A 267 -19.64 -5.81 7.33
N ARG A 268 -19.45 -5.26 8.52
CA ARG A 268 -18.15 -5.22 9.18
C ARG A 268 -17.92 -6.61 9.75
N ASN A 269 -17.19 -7.41 8.98
CA ASN A 269 -17.06 -8.84 9.27
C ASN A 269 -16.00 -9.18 10.33
N TYR A 270 -15.43 -8.19 11.02
CA TYR A 270 -14.53 -8.41 12.16
C TYR A 270 -15.32 -8.27 13.47
N PHE A 271 -14.89 -8.92 14.55
CA PHE A 271 -15.52 -8.78 15.89
C PHE A 271 -14.62 -8.05 16.90
N PHE A 272 -13.33 -7.94 16.62
CA PHE A 272 -12.35 -7.26 17.47
C PHE A 272 -11.51 -6.29 16.63
N THR A 273 -11.17 -5.13 17.18
CA THR A 273 -10.16 -4.22 16.65
C THR A 273 -9.24 -3.71 17.77
N LEU A 274 -7.93 -3.70 17.52
CA LEU A 274 -6.92 -3.04 18.36
C LEU A 274 -6.19 -1.99 17.54
N GLY A 275 -6.21 -0.73 17.99
CA GLY A 275 -5.51 0.38 17.32
C GLY A 275 -6.01 1.75 17.77
N ASP A 276 -5.25 2.81 17.47
CA ASP A 276 -5.52 4.20 17.87
C ASP A 276 -6.68 4.87 17.10
N GLY A 277 -7.26 4.19 16.11
CA GLY A 277 -8.40 4.69 15.32
C GLY A 277 -8.14 6.02 14.57
N GLY A 278 -6.89 6.47 14.45
CA GLY A 278 -6.57 7.79 13.92
C GLY A 278 -6.82 8.97 14.89
N TYR A 279 -6.93 8.72 16.20
CA TYR A 279 -6.89 9.79 17.20
C TYR A 279 -5.52 10.47 17.20
N LYS A 280 -5.41 11.66 16.59
CA LYS A 280 -4.39 12.71 16.83
C LYS A 280 -2.91 12.30 17.11
N GLY A 281 -2.46 11.16 16.61
CA GLY A 281 -1.09 10.67 16.78
C GLY A 281 -1.06 9.34 17.52
N TYR A 282 -0.20 8.46 17.06
CA TYR A 282 -0.07 7.12 17.60
C TYR A 282 0.37 7.10 19.06
N VAL A 283 -0.29 6.26 19.85
CA VAL A 283 0.07 5.95 21.23
C VAL A 283 0.61 4.51 21.26
N PRO A 284 1.87 4.29 21.70
CA PRO A 284 2.42 2.95 21.87
C PRO A 284 1.52 2.06 22.72
N ILE A 285 1.40 0.79 22.34
CA ILE A 285 0.60 -0.17 23.09
C ILE A 285 1.41 -0.63 24.29
N THR A 286 0.91 -0.34 25.48
CA THR A 286 1.51 -0.75 26.75
C THR A 286 0.55 -1.66 27.50
N SER A 287 1.08 -2.41 28.46
CA SER A 287 0.24 -3.19 29.39
C SER A 287 -0.80 -2.32 30.12
N SER A 288 -0.50 -1.03 30.33
CA SER A 288 -1.37 -0.10 31.05
C SER A 288 -2.49 0.51 30.20
N ASN A 289 -2.34 0.59 28.87
CA ASN A 289 -3.32 1.27 27.99
C ASN A 289 -4.02 0.34 26.99
N ILE A 290 -3.64 -0.95 26.92
CA ILE A 290 -4.14 -1.87 25.90
C ILE A 290 -5.68 -2.02 25.90
N PHE A 291 -6.32 -1.88 27.05
CA PHE A 291 -7.78 -1.92 27.19
C PHE A 291 -8.49 -0.64 26.73
N GLU A 292 -7.77 0.45 26.55
CA GLU A 292 -8.27 1.73 26.02
C GLU A 292 -8.19 1.78 24.49
N LEU A 293 -7.45 0.86 23.88
CA LEU A 293 -7.18 0.78 22.45
C LEU A 293 -7.91 -0.38 21.77
N ALA A 294 -8.62 -1.21 22.54
CA ALA A 294 -9.22 -2.45 22.08
C ALA A 294 -10.75 -2.38 22.15
N TYR A 295 -11.41 -2.72 21.06
CA TYR A 295 -12.85 -2.62 20.89
C TYR A 295 -13.45 -3.92 20.36
N ILE A 296 -14.64 -4.25 20.84
CA ILE A 296 -15.55 -5.18 20.19
C ILE A 296 -16.46 -4.38 19.28
N THR A 297 -16.68 -4.87 18.07
CA THR A 297 -17.57 -4.23 17.10
C THR A 297 -18.82 -5.09 16.92
N SER A 298 -19.96 -4.44 16.79
CA SER A 298 -21.14 -5.06 16.20
C SER A 298 -21.05 -4.91 14.67
N SER A 299 -21.97 -5.52 13.91
CA SER A 299 -22.04 -5.39 12.45
C SER A 299 -22.05 -3.94 11.88
N ASN A 300 -22.14 -2.89 12.71
CA ASN A 300 -22.08 -1.46 12.35
C ASN A 300 -20.90 -0.72 13.04
N ARG A 301 -20.25 0.26 12.37
CA ARG A 301 -19.11 1.04 12.90
C ARG A 301 -19.48 1.82 14.16
N GLU A 302 -20.71 2.30 14.16
CA GLU A 302 -21.22 3.21 15.18
C GLU A 302 -21.40 2.50 16.52
N ASP A 303 -21.34 1.16 16.52
CA ASP A 303 -21.51 0.29 17.68
C ASP A 303 -20.19 -0.35 18.11
N ASN A 304 -19.09 0.41 18.13
CA ASN A 304 -17.84 -0.03 18.73
C ASN A 304 -17.90 0.17 20.25
N ILE A 305 -17.74 -0.90 21.01
CA ILE A 305 -17.71 -0.88 22.48
C ILE A 305 -16.29 -1.22 22.94
N LEU A 306 -15.72 -0.40 23.82
CA LEU A 306 -14.41 -0.69 24.41
C LEU A 306 -14.46 -2.02 25.16
N ILE A 307 -13.43 -2.85 25.05
CA ILE A 307 -13.39 -4.16 25.69
C ILE A 307 -13.65 -4.08 27.19
N LYS A 308 -13.11 -3.04 27.85
CA LYS A 308 -13.30 -2.79 29.29
C LYS A 308 -14.77 -2.66 29.71
N ASP A 309 -15.64 -2.29 28.76
CA ASP A 309 -17.08 -2.11 28.96
C ASP A 309 -17.89 -3.33 28.48
N THR A 310 -17.24 -4.47 28.22
CA THR A 310 -17.89 -5.72 27.76
C THR A 310 -17.77 -6.84 28.77
N LYS A 311 -18.59 -7.89 28.60
CA LYS A 311 -18.51 -9.14 29.37
C LYS A 311 -17.16 -9.86 29.28
N TYR A 312 -16.33 -9.51 28.29
CA TYR A 312 -15.03 -10.15 28.07
C TYR A 312 -13.91 -9.54 28.92
N TYR A 313 -14.11 -8.36 29.54
CA TYR A 313 -13.04 -7.63 30.22
C TYR A 313 -12.34 -8.43 31.31
N GLN A 314 -13.08 -8.96 32.29
CA GLN A 314 -12.47 -9.67 33.43
C GLN A 314 -11.71 -10.94 32.98
N PRO A 315 -12.30 -11.84 32.17
CA PRO A 315 -11.55 -13.00 31.66
C PRO A 315 -10.31 -12.64 30.86
N ILE A 316 -10.37 -11.62 30.00
CA ILE A 316 -9.20 -11.17 29.23
C ILE A 316 -8.12 -10.63 30.16
N LYS A 317 -8.51 -9.81 31.14
CA LYS A 317 -7.59 -9.23 32.12
C LYS A 317 -6.83 -10.30 32.89
N GLU A 318 -7.53 -11.33 33.37
CA GLU A 318 -6.90 -12.46 34.07
C GLU A 318 -5.88 -13.20 33.17
N ILE A 319 -6.24 -13.47 31.90
CA ILE A 319 -5.34 -14.12 30.94
C ILE A 319 -4.11 -13.23 30.69
N LEU A 320 -4.29 -11.93 30.45
CA LEU A 320 -3.20 -11.02 30.11
C LEU A 320 -2.29 -10.71 31.30
N ASP A 321 -2.83 -10.57 32.51
CA ASP A 321 -2.05 -10.34 33.73
C ASP A 321 -1.03 -11.46 33.96
N SER A 322 -1.36 -12.69 33.56
CA SER A 322 -0.45 -13.86 33.64
C SER A 322 0.69 -13.86 32.61
N LYS A 323 0.53 -13.09 31.52
CA LYS A 323 1.42 -13.11 30.35
C LYS A 323 2.27 -11.84 30.18
N LEU A 324 1.72 -10.68 30.53
CA LEU A 324 2.35 -9.38 30.25
C LEU A 324 3.11 -8.77 31.45
N ASN A 325 2.93 -9.29 32.66
CA ASN A 325 3.59 -8.81 33.89
C ASN A 325 4.84 -9.63 34.28
N LYS A 326 5.53 -10.25 33.31
CA LYS A 326 6.83 -10.92 33.49
C LYS A 326 7.93 -10.14 32.77
#